data_AF-A0A485AZT8-F1
#
_entry.id   AF-A0A485AZT8-F1
#
_cell.length_a   1.000
_cell.length_b   1.000
_cell.length_c   1.000
_cell.angle_alpha   90.00
_cell.angle_beta   90.00
_cell.angle_gamma   90.00
#
_symmetry.space_group_name_H-M   'P 1'
#
loop_
_entity.id
_entity.type
_entity.pdbx_description
1 polymer ?
#
loop_
_entity_poly.entity_id
_entity_poly.type
_entity_poly.pdbx_seq_one_letter_code
_entity_poly.pdbx_strand_id
1 'polypeptide(L)'
;MSLSSLTPSPQGLDFIKRYQGLSLEKYQDQDGLWIIGYGHLIRDHETFAQPITRLQAESLFVQDVSYYRQVLNRLCTDAADAESVRCPAVAGL
;
A
#
# COMPACT_ATOMS: atom_id res chain seq x y z
N MET A 1 16.06 3.88 -18.28
CA MET A 1 16.45 4.43 -16.95
C MET A 1 16.11 3.36 -15.93
N SER A 2 17.11 2.87 -15.18
CA SER A 2 16.89 1.84 -14.15
C SER A 2 15.97 2.42 -13.07
N LEU A 3 14.82 1.77 -12.81
CA LEU A 3 13.91 2.10 -11.71
C LEU A 3 14.52 1.63 -10.39
N SER A 4 15.68 2.19 -10.04
CA SER A 4 16.37 1.91 -8.79
C SER A 4 15.54 2.50 -7.63
N SER A 5 14.70 1.64 -7.05
CA SER A 5 13.92 1.77 -5.81
C SER A 5 12.63 2.60 -5.86
N LEU A 6 11.48 1.93 -6.08
CA LEU A 6 10.14 2.49 -5.81
C LEU A 6 9.84 2.54 -4.29
N THR A 7 10.66 3.26 -3.53
CA THR A 7 10.38 3.53 -2.11
C THR A 7 9.93 4.99 -1.97
N PRO A 8 8.77 5.27 -1.37
CA PRO A 8 8.38 6.65 -1.06
C PRO A 8 9.43 7.34 -0.20
N SER A 9 9.62 8.65 -0.41
CA SER A 9 10.49 9.45 0.46
C SER A 9 9.96 9.47 1.89
N PRO A 10 10.80 9.79 2.91
CA PRO A 10 10.33 9.95 4.28
C PRO A 10 9.14 10.91 4.40
N GLN A 11 9.16 12.03 3.66
CA GLN A 11 8.05 12.97 3.62
C GLN A 11 6.78 12.37 3.01
N GLY A 12 6.93 11.50 2.01
CA GLY A 12 5.83 10.74 1.42
C GLY A 12 5.23 9.74 2.40
N LEU A 13 6.06 9.01 3.14
CA LEU A 13 5.61 8.09 4.19
C LEU A 13 4.85 8.84 5.29
N ASP A 14 5.36 9.98 5.73
CA ASP A 14 4.70 10.83 6.73
C ASP A 14 3.39 11.40 6.21
N PHE A 15 3.34 11.78 4.93
CA PHE A 15 2.11 12.24 4.28
C PHE A 15 1.04 11.14 4.31
N ILE A 16 1.39 9.90 3.93
CA ILE A 16 0.45 8.77 3.95
C ILE A 16 -0.10 8.55 5.36
N LYS A 17 0.77 8.49 6.38
CA LYS A 17 0.33 8.31 7.78
C LYS A 17 -0.63 9.40 8.24
N ARG A 18 -0.32 10.67 7.93
CA ARG A 18 -1.18 11.80 8.30
C ARG A 18 -2.51 11.78 7.57
N TYR A 19 -2.52 11.39 6.30
CA TYR A 19 -3.74 11.34 5.48
C TYR A 19 -4.68 10.21 5.93
N GLN A 20 -4.13 9.03 6.22
CA GLN A 20 -4.90 7.87 6.68
C GLN A 20 -5.37 8.00 8.13
N GLY A 21 -4.57 8.66 8.98
CA GLY A 21 -4.79 8.69 10.42
C GLY A 21 -4.37 7.38 11.10
N LEU A 22 -4.34 7.39 12.44
CA LEU A 22 -3.96 6.25 13.27
C LEU A 22 -5.18 5.73 14.03
N SER A 23 -5.51 4.45 13.85
CA SER A 23 -6.43 3.72 14.72
C SER A 23 -5.68 2.65 15.51
N LEU A 24 -5.72 2.72 16.83
CA LEU A 24 -5.14 1.68 17.70
C LEU A 24 -6.11 0.51 17.91
N GLU A 25 -7.39 0.73 17.68
CA GLU A 25 -8.43 -0.30 17.71
C GLU A 25 -8.77 -0.72 16.28
N LYS A 26 -9.12 -1.98 16.09
CA LYS A 26 -9.65 -2.42 14.81
C LYS A 26 -11.07 -1.90 14.62
N TYR A 27 -11.41 -1.51 13.39
CA TYR A 27 -12.75 -1.07 13.01
C TYR A 27 -13.15 -1.70 11.68
N GLN A 28 -14.44 -1.71 11.37
CA GLN A 28 -14.91 -2.07 10.03
C GLN A 28 -15.07 -0.83 9.18
N ASP A 29 -14.58 -0.89 7.95
CA ASP A 29 -14.84 0.15 6.95
C ASP A 29 -16.25 0.01 6.34
N GLN A 30 -16.53 0.82 5.31
CA GLN A 30 -17.84 0.85 4.65
C GLN A 30 -18.17 -0.46 3.90
N ASP A 31 -17.14 -1.23 3.54
CA ASP A 31 -17.26 -2.51 2.85
C ASP A 31 -17.25 -3.71 3.83
N GLY A 32 -17.20 -3.43 5.14
CA GLY A 32 -17.20 -4.43 6.21
C GLY A 32 -15.83 -5.08 6.47
N LEU A 33 -14.75 -4.55 5.86
CA LEU A 33 -13.40 -5.06 6.04
C LEU A 33 -12.81 -4.58 7.37
N TRP A 34 -12.08 -5.46 8.04
CA TRP A 34 -11.43 -5.14 9.32
C TRP A 34 -10.11 -4.41 9.09
N ILE A 35 -10.03 -3.17 9.59
CA ILE A 35 -8.89 -2.26 9.43
C ILE A 35 -8.28 -1.91 10.78
N ILE A 36 -6.96 -1.75 10.85
CA ILE A 36 -6.23 -1.28 12.06
C ILE A 36 -4.99 -0.45 11.68
N GLY A 37 -4.41 0.30 12.63
CA GLY A 37 -3.19 1.07 12.41
C GLY A 37 -3.39 2.24 11.44
N TYR A 38 -2.49 2.37 10.46
CA TYR A 38 -2.55 3.38 9.41
C TYR A 38 -3.29 2.88 8.15
N GLY A 39 -4.38 2.13 8.32
CA GLY A 39 -5.15 1.54 7.22
C GLY A 39 -4.72 0.12 6.82
N HIS A 40 -4.14 -0.64 7.73
CA HIS A 40 -3.76 -2.03 7.50
C HIS A 40 -5.02 -2.92 7.47
N LEU A 41 -5.20 -3.65 6.36
CA LEU A 41 -6.26 -4.64 6.20
C LEU A 41 -5.89 -5.92 6.97
N ILE A 42 -6.68 -6.26 7.99
CA ILE A 42 -6.50 -7.47 8.79
C ILE A 42 -6.88 -8.68 7.94
N ARG A 43 -5.94 -9.58 7.71
CA ARG A 43 -6.17 -10.84 6.97
C ARG A 43 -6.67 -11.94 7.90
N ASP A 44 -7.24 -12.99 7.33
CA ASP A 44 -7.87 -14.10 8.09
C ASP A 44 -6.93 -14.79 9.10
N HIS A 45 -5.62 -14.74 8.88
CA HIS A 45 -4.61 -15.33 9.76
C HIS A 45 -4.11 -14.38 10.87
N GLU A 46 -4.55 -13.12 10.85
CA GLU A 46 -4.15 -12.08 11.79
C GLU A 46 -5.26 -11.85 12.82
N THR A 47 -4.89 -11.80 14.10
CA THR A 47 -5.86 -11.58 15.17
C THR A 47 -5.40 -10.46 16.09
N PHE A 48 -6.31 -9.51 16.33
CA PHE A 48 -6.09 -8.37 17.22
C PHE A 48 -7.24 -8.32 18.23
N ALA A 49 -7.02 -8.97 19.38
CA ALA A 49 -8.00 -9.03 20.47
C ALA A 49 -7.96 -7.80 21.40
N GLN A 50 -6.87 -7.03 21.34
CA GLN A 50 -6.65 -5.82 22.13
C GLN A 50 -6.18 -4.68 21.22
N PRO A 51 -6.35 -3.42 21.64
CA PRO A 51 -5.77 -2.29 20.93
C PRO A 51 -4.26 -2.46 20.78
N ILE A 52 -3.74 -2.12 19.61
CA ILE A 52 -2.30 -2.16 19.34
C ILE A 52 -1.63 -0.90 19.90
N THR A 53 -0.33 -1.01 20.16
CA THR A 53 0.51 0.16 20.46
C THR A 53 0.83 0.92 19.18
N ARG A 54 1.22 2.19 19.32
CA ARG A 54 1.74 2.97 18.19
C ARG A 54 2.92 2.27 17.51
N LEU A 55 3.83 1.65 18.27
CA LEU A 55 4.97 0.92 17.70
C LEU A 55 4.53 -0.28 16.85
N GLN A 56 3.49 -1.00 17.27
CA GLN A 56 2.91 -2.08 16.48
C GLN A 56 2.26 -1.54 15.20
N ALA A 57 1.55 -0.40 15.28
CA ALA A 57 0.98 0.25 14.09
C ALA A 57 2.07 0.71 13.09
N GLU A 58 3.19 1.25 13.59
CA GLU A 58 4.36 1.58 12.78
C GLU A 58 4.96 0.34 12.11
N SER A 59 5.02 -0.79 12.83
CA SER A 59 5.51 -2.05 12.29
C SER A 59 4.63 -2.57 11.16
N LEU A 60 3.30 -2.55 11.32
CA LEU A 60 2.34 -2.93 10.27
C LEU A 60 2.50 -2.03 9.04
N PHE A 61 2.61 -0.71 9.24
CA PHE A 61 2.80 0.24 8.15
C PHE A 61 4.09 -0.04 7.35
N VAL A 62 5.20 -0.35 8.02
CA VAL A 62 6.46 -0.71 7.34
C VAL A 62 6.31 -2.01 6.53
N GLN A 63 5.58 -2.99 7.06
CA GLN A 63 5.30 -4.24 6.35
C GLN A 63 4.47 -3.98 5.07
N ASP A 64 3.42 -3.17 5.17
CA ASP A 64 2.57 -2.82 4.04
C ASP A 64 3.36 -2.07 2.96
N VAL A 65 4.16 -1.07 3.35
CA VAL A 65 5.04 -0.34 2.41
C VAL A 65 6.03 -1.29 1.72
N SER A 66 6.60 -2.23 2.46
CA SER A 66 7.52 -3.23 1.89
C SER A 66 6.80 -4.14 0.89
N TYR A 67 5.58 -4.59 1.20
CA TYR A 67 4.76 -5.40 0.32
C TYR A 67 4.43 -4.65 -0.98
N TYR A 68 3.91 -3.42 -0.89
CA TYR A 68 3.58 -2.63 -2.08
C TYR A 68 4.80 -2.34 -2.95
N ARG A 69 5.95 -2.05 -2.34
CA ARG A 69 7.20 -1.91 -3.07
C ARG A 69 7.55 -3.16 -3.87
N GLN A 70 7.38 -4.35 -3.30
CA GLN A 70 7.65 -5.61 -4.01
C GLN A 70 6.67 -5.81 -5.17
N VAL A 71 5.39 -5.53 -4.97
CA VAL A 71 4.36 -5.62 -6.01
C VAL A 71 4.67 -4.65 -7.15
N LEU A 72 4.93 -3.39 -6.83
CA LEU A 72 5.27 -2.36 -7.82
C LEU A 72 6.54 -2.69 -8.60
N ASN A 73 7.58 -3.17 -7.91
CA ASN A 73 8.81 -3.57 -8.59
C ASN A 73 8.55 -4.68 -9.61
N ARG A 74 7.72 -5.69 -9.30
CA ARG A 74 7.37 -6.76 -10.25
C ARG A 74 6.59 -6.21 -11.44
N LEU A 75 5.56 -5.41 -11.20
CA LEU A 75 4.73 -4.85 -12.27
C LEU A 75 5.52 -3.93 -13.21
N CYS A 76 6.46 -3.15 -12.67
CA CYS A 76 7.26 -2.22 -13.47
C CYS A 76 8.45 -2.88 -14.17
N THR A 77 9.00 -3.99 -13.65
CA THR A 77 10.00 -4.78 -14.39
C THR A 77 9.37 -5.48 -15.58
N ASP A 78 8.16 -6.01 -15.44
CA ASP A 78 7.44 -6.68 -16.52
C ASP A 78 6.99 -5.69 -17.62
N ALA A 79 6.74 -4.43 -17.24
CA ALA A 79 6.38 -3.36 -18.18
C ALA A 79 7.58 -2.82 -19.00
N ALA A 80 8.81 -2.95 -18.50
CA ALA A 80 10.01 -2.49 -19.21
C ALA A 80 10.35 -3.36 -20.43
N ASP A 81 9.78 -4.57 -20.52
CA ASP A 81 9.91 -5.48 -21.66
C ASP A 81 8.67 -5.44 -22.59
N ALA A 82 7.64 -4.65 -22.25
CA ALA A 82 6.38 -4.56 -22.98
C ALA A 82 6.26 -3.26 -23.80
N GLU A 83 7.25 -2.94 -24.63
CA GLU A 83 7.09 -1.92 -25.69
C GLU A 83 6.30 -2.50 -26.88
N SER A 84 5.02 -2.82 -26.67
CA SER A 84 4.03 -2.96 -27.74
C SER A 84 2.61 -3.16 -27.16
N VAL A 85 2.09 -2.15 -26.46
CA VAL A 85 0.62 -1.98 -26.40
C VAL A 85 0.29 -0.65 -27.07
N ARG A 86 0.17 -0.73 -28.39
CA ARG A 86 -0.42 0.32 -29.21
C ARG A 86 -1.89 0.42 -28.81
N CYS A 87 -2.29 1.48 -28.11
CA CYS A 87 -3.71 1.81 -27.90
C CYS A 87 -4.38 2.06 -29.26
N PRO A 88 -5.38 1.27 -29.71
CA PRO A 88 -6.18 1.62 -30.87
C PRO A 88 -7.44 2.34 -30.37
N ALA A 89 -7.33 3.61 -30.00
CA ALA A 89 -8.50 4.40 -29.66
C ALA A 89 -8.27 5.90 -29.84
N VAL A 90 -7.99 6.33 -31.08
CA VAL A 90 -8.46 7.62 -31.65
C VAL A 90 -8.49 7.49 -33.17
N ALA A 91 -9.46 6.73 -33.67
CA ALA A 91 -9.94 6.87 -35.04
C ALA A 91 -11.32 7.52 -34.95
N GLY A 92 -11.40 8.81 -35.22
CA GLY A 92 -12.65 9.56 -35.21
C GLY A 92 -12.47 11.01 -34.82
N LEU A 93 -11.95 11.82 -35.75
CA LEU A 93 -12.50 13.09 -36.24
C LEU A 93 -11.56 13.68 -37.30
#